data_AF-A0A522SG11-F1
#
_entry.id   AF-A0A522SG11-F1
#
_cell.length_a   1.000
_cell.length_b   1.000
_cell.length_c   1.000
_cell.angle_alpha   90.00
_cell.angle_beta   90.00
_cell.angle_gamma   90.00
#
_symmetry.space_group_name_H-M   'P 1'
#
loop_
_entity.id
_entity.type
_entity.pdbx_description
1 polymer ?
#
loop_
_entity_poly.entity_id
_entity_poly.type
_entity_poly.pdbx_seq_one_letter_code
_entity_poly.pdbx_strand_id
1 'polypeptide(L)'
;MKKGVGILLLSALLCPLFSPGQNRDITSVLQVMDIRTGKCTIVREFPYRIEAPFWTKDGRMLIYNSSGKLYRISVNGKSTPELIPAGSADQCNNDHVLSPDGKEIGISDNTPPDGKSRIYIMPLSGGNPRLITPDGPSYLHGWSPDGKTLVYCAERIGNFDVYAIPAKGGKEVRLTAAPGLDDGPEYSPDGRYIWFNSVRTGVMQIWRMNPDGSDQTQMTFDQDIYSWFPHVSPDEKHVVFLAYFKGEVAPGEHLADKKVELRMMPSTGGKPKTLIKLFGGQGTMNVNSWSPDSKKIAFVSYRLTKL
;
A
#
# COMPACT_ATOMS: atom_id res chain seq x y z
N MET A 1 9.17 10.66 45.55
CA MET A 1 8.82 11.46 44.36
C MET A 1 9.90 11.28 43.31
N LYS A 2 9.51 11.31 42.02
CA LYS A 2 10.24 10.88 40.81
C LYS A 2 10.10 9.38 40.49
N LYS A 3 8.94 9.03 39.91
CA LYS A 3 8.80 7.85 39.05
C LYS A 3 9.44 8.19 37.70
N GLY A 4 10.45 7.43 37.31
CA GLY A 4 11.07 7.55 35.99
C GLY A 4 10.07 7.17 34.91
N VAL A 5 9.89 8.06 33.94
CA VAL A 5 9.20 7.77 32.70
C VAL A 5 10.13 6.86 31.92
N GLY A 6 9.79 5.57 31.85
CA GLY A 6 10.42 4.64 30.94
C GLY A 6 10.09 5.07 29.51
N ILE A 7 11.09 5.55 28.79
CA ILE A 7 11.02 5.70 27.35
C ILE A 7 10.94 4.29 26.79
N LEU A 8 9.72 3.83 26.44
CA LEU A 8 9.59 2.72 25.50
C LEU A 8 10.13 3.25 24.17
N LEU A 9 11.36 2.86 23.83
CA LEU A 9 11.79 2.81 22.44
C LEU A 9 10.85 1.84 21.74
N LEU A 10 9.78 2.34 21.11
CA LEU A 10 9.19 1.65 19.97
C LEU A 10 10.30 1.65 18.92
N SER A 11 11.02 0.53 18.81
CA SER A 11 11.66 0.19 17.55
C SER A 11 10.51 0.06 16.55
N ALA A 12 10.20 1.17 15.85
CA ALA A 12 9.59 1.08 14.54
C ALA A 12 10.55 0.19 13.77
N LEU A 13 10.18 -1.09 13.59
CA LEU A 13 10.97 -1.96 12.74
C LEU A 13 11.00 -1.25 11.40
N LEU A 14 12.20 -0.81 11.05
CA LEU A 14 12.54 -0.36 9.73
C LEU A 14 11.81 -1.26 8.74
N CYS A 15 11.22 -0.68 7.69
CA CYS A 15 11.22 -1.31 6.37
C CYS A 15 12.52 -2.11 6.30
N PRO A 16 12.51 -3.45 6.25
CA PRO A 16 13.77 -4.15 6.26
C PRO A 16 14.49 -3.69 5.00
N LEU A 17 15.53 -2.88 5.20
CA LEU A 17 16.69 -2.85 4.33
C LEU A 17 16.92 -4.31 3.99
N PHE A 18 16.78 -4.64 2.71
CA PHE A 18 17.01 -5.96 2.13
C PHE A 18 17.83 -6.83 3.07
N SER A 19 17.20 -7.78 3.75
CA SER A 19 17.95 -8.78 4.48
C SER A 19 18.64 -9.64 3.41
N PRO A 20 19.97 -9.53 3.20
CA PRO A 20 20.63 -10.33 2.19
C PRO A 20 20.76 -11.73 2.78
N GLY A 21 19.92 -12.66 2.32
CA GLY A 21 20.00 -14.07 2.68
C GLY A 21 18.84 -14.59 3.52
N GLN A 22 17.73 -14.91 2.85
CA GLN A 22 17.45 -16.30 2.52
C GLN A 22 16.71 -16.30 1.19
N ASN A 23 17.33 -16.86 0.16
CA ASN A 23 16.66 -17.23 -1.07
C ASN A 23 15.72 -18.39 -0.73
N ARG A 24 14.62 -18.11 -0.01
CA ARG A 24 13.54 -19.07 0.12
C ARG A 24 12.97 -19.16 -1.28
N ASP A 25 12.99 -20.36 -1.85
CA ASP A 25 12.24 -20.63 -3.06
C ASP A 25 10.80 -20.16 -2.77
N ILE A 26 10.37 -19.13 -3.48
CA ILE A 26 9.05 -18.52 -3.30
C ILE A 26 8.38 -18.45 -4.66
N THR A 27 7.13 -18.92 -4.69
CA THR A 27 6.25 -18.73 -5.83
C THR A 27 5.26 -17.64 -5.49
N SER A 28 5.29 -16.55 -6.26
CA SER A 28 4.25 -15.53 -6.23
C SER A 28 3.11 -15.92 -7.16
N VAL A 29 1.87 -15.82 -6.70
CA VAL A 29 0.67 -16.12 -7.49
C VAL A 29 -0.12 -14.83 -7.62
N LEU A 30 -0.03 -14.20 -8.79
CA LEU A 30 -0.84 -13.03 -9.13
C LEU A 30 -2.26 -13.49 -9.45
N GLN A 31 -3.24 -12.94 -8.73
CA GLN A 31 -4.63 -13.36 -8.82
C GLN A 31 -5.56 -12.17 -8.96
N VAL A 32 -6.71 -12.45 -9.56
CA VAL A 32 -7.87 -11.56 -9.55
C VAL A 32 -9.05 -12.31 -8.95
N MET A 33 -9.77 -11.68 -8.02
CA MET A 33 -11.00 -12.21 -7.43
C MET A 33 -12.19 -11.37 -7.84
N ASP A 34 -13.28 -11.98 -8.33
CA ASP A 34 -14.59 -11.31 -8.41
C ASP A 34 -15.23 -11.29 -7.01
N ILE A 35 -15.41 -10.09 -6.47
CA ILE A 35 -15.84 -9.87 -5.08
C ILE A 35 -17.29 -10.30 -4.80
N ARG A 36 -18.12 -10.48 -5.84
CA ARG A 36 -19.53 -10.88 -5.71
C ARG A 36 -19.67 -12.39 -5.63
N THR A 37 -18.81 -13.10 -6.34
CA THR A 37 -18.85 -14.58 -6.45
C THR A 37 -17.80 -15.27 -5.59
N GLY A 38 -16.75 -14.56 -5.17
CA GLY A 38 -15.58 -15.14 -4.49
C GLY A 38 -14.68 -15.96 -5.42
N LYS A 39 -14.92 -15.96 -6.74
CA LYS A 39 -14.11 -16.72 -7.69
C LYS A 39 -12.75 -16.05 -7.90
N CYS A 40 -11.68 -16.75 -7.55
CA CYS A 40 -10.31 -16.38 -7.89
C CYS A 40 -9.90 -16.94 -9.25
N THR A 41 -9.17 -16.15 -10.02
CA THR A 41 -8.53 -16.53 -11.28
C THR A 41 -7.05 -16.21 -11.17
N ILE A 42 -6.19 -17.20 -11.41
CA ILE A 42 -4.74 -16.99 -11.48
C ILE A 42 -4.45 -16.26 -12.79
N VAL A 43 -3.83 -15.09 -12.68
CA VAL A 43 -3.28 -14.36 -13.83
C VAL A 43 -1.97 -15.03 -14.23
N ARG A 44 -1.04 -15.19 -13.28
CA ARG A 44 0.26 -15.81 -13.53
C ARG A 44 0.93 -16.25 -12.24
N GLU A 45 1.75 -17.30 -12.32
CA GLU A 45 2.69 -17.69 -11.26
C GLU A 45 4.11 -17.27 -11.65
N PHE A 46 4.87 -16.80 -10.67
CA PHE A 46 6.24 -16.33 -10.84
C PHE A 46 7.16 -17.07 -9.86
N PRO A 47 8.30 -17.62 -10.32
CA PRO A 47 9.26 -18.31 -9.45
C PRO A 47 10.16 -17.32 -8.68
N TYR A 48 9.65 -16.12 -8.42
CA TYR A 48 10.31 -15.04 -7.72
C TYR A 48 9.25 -14.13 -7.09
N ARG A 49 9.67 -13.23 -6.19
CA ARG A 49 8.77 -12.29 -5.52
C ARG A 49 8.30 -11.18 -6.47
N ILE A 50 6.99 -11.04 -6.58
CA ILE A 50 6.31 -9.87 -7.13
C ILE A 50 5.35 -9.31 -6.08
N GLU A 51 5.05 -8.02 -6.17
CA GLU A 51 4.40 -7.29 -5.07
C GLU A 51 3.46 -6.21 -5.60
N ALA A 52 2.46 -5.87 -4.76
CA ALA A 52 1.61 -4.69 -4.87
C ALA A 52 0.98 -4.45 -6.27
N PRO A 53 0.13 -5.37 -6.75
CA PRO A 53 -0.51 -5.22 -8.05
C PRO A 53 -1.66 -4.20 -8.01
N PHE A 54 -1.75 -3.34 -9.02
CA PHE A 54 -2.93 -2.49 -9.27
C PHE A 54 -3.35 -2.52 -10.75
N TRP A 55 -4.59 -2.09 -11.03
CA TRP A 55 -5.15 -2.05 -12.38
C TRP A 55 -4.88 -0.75 -13.11
N THR A 56 -4.59 -0.83 -14.41
CA THR A 56 -4.72 0.36 -15.28
C THR A 56 -6.17 0.82 -15.39
N LYS A 57 -6.38 2.12 -15.63
CA LYS A 57 -7.72 2.75 -15.75
C LYS A 57 -8.61 2.11 -16.82
N ASP A 58 -8.03 1.58 -17.90
CA ASP A 58 -8.74 0.88 -18.96
C ASP A 58 -9.10 -0.58 -18.62
N GLY A 59 -8.63 -1.08 -17.47
CA GLY A 59 -8.88 -2.43 -16.98
C GLY A 59 -8.16 -3.53 -17.75
N ARG A 60 -7.17 -3.19 -18.59
CA ARG A 60 -6.50 -4.17 -19.47
C ARG A 60 -5.23 -4.78 -18.87
N MET A 61 -4.51 -4.01 -18.07
CA MET A 61 -3.21 -4.38 -17.53
C MET A 61 -3.22 -4.34 -16.00
N LEU A 62 -2.37 -5.16 -15.41
CA LEU A 62 -1.93 -5.05 -14.03
C LEU A 62 -0.50 -4.53 -14.01
N ILE A 63 -0.22 -3.61 -13.09
CA ILE A 63 1.12 -3.09 -12.81
C ILE A 63 1.53 -3.57 -11.42
N TYR A 64 2.76 -4.00 -11.26
CA TYR A 64 3.31 -4.54 -10.02
C TYR A 64 4.81 -4.23 -9.95
N ASN A 65 5.39 -4.32 -8.76
CA ASN A 65 6.85 -4.19 -8.58
C ASN A 65 7.51 -5.56 -8.31
N SER A 66 8.79 -5.66 -8.66
CA SER A 66 9.64 -6.81 -8.36
C SER A 66 11.10 -6.37 -8.38
N SER A 67 11.86 -6.71 -7.34
CA SER A 67 13.30 -6.44 -7.21
C SER A 67 13.69 -4.99 -7.58
N GLY A 68 12.96 -4.01 -7.02
CA GLY A 68 13.23 -2.60 -7.24
C GLY A 68 12.68 -2.01 -8.55
N LYS A 69 12.01 -2.81 -9.38
CA LYS A 69 11.55 -2.40 -10.73
C LYS A 69 10.06 -2.56 -10.89
N LEU A 70 9.50 -1.81 -11.84
CA LEU A 70 8.08 -1.86 -12.20
C LEU A 70 7.84 -2.68 -13.47
N TYR A 71 6.77 -3.47 -13.46
CA TYR A 71 6.37 -4.31 -14.57
C TYR A 71 4.88 -4.18 -14.83
N ARG A 72 4.47 -4.45 -16.07
CA ARG A 72 3.06 -4.62 -16.45
C ARG A 72 2.81 -5.95 -17.13
N ILE A 73 1.61 -6.49 -16.94
CA ILE A 73 1.14 -7.72 -17.58
C ILE A 73 -0.35 -7.59 -17.92
N SER A 74 -0.80 -8.23 -19.01
CA SER A 74 -2.22 -8.29 -19.32
C SER A 74 -3.00 -9.00 -18.21
N VAL A 75 -4.21 -8.54 -17.91
CA VAL A 75 -5.08 -9.12 -16.87
C VAL A 75 -5.40 -10.60 -17.13
N ASN A 76 -5.36 -11.05 -18.39
CA ASN A 76 -5.55 -12.45 -18.77
C ASN A 76 -4.28 -13.31 -18.62
N GLY A 77 -3.14 -12.72 -18.22
CA GLY A 77 -1.88 -13.40 -17.95
C GLY A 77 -1.12 -13.92 -19.18
N LYS A 78 -1.67 -13.75 -20.38
CA LYS A 78 -1.12 -14.33 -21.61
C LYS A 78 0.10 -13.59 -22.13
N SER A 79 0.27 -12.32 -21.82
CA SER A 79 1.45 -11.55 -22.25
C SER A 79 2.67 -11.89 -21.39
N THR A 80 3.86 -11.79 -21.96
CA THR A 80 5.09 -11.69 -21.19
C THR A 80 5.03 -10.40 -20.35
N PRO A 81 5.53 -10.39 -19.10
CA PRO A 81 5.65 -9.16 -18.36
C PRO A 81 6.59 -8.19 -19.05
N GLU A 82 6.18 -6.93 -19.13
CA GLU A 82 6.97 -5.85 -19.73
C GLU A 82 7.50 -4.95 -18.62
N LEU A 83 8.80 -4.63 -18.66
CA LEU A 83 9.39 -3.63 -17.79
C LEU A 83 8.81 -2.24 -18.13
N ILE A 84 8.50 -1.45 -17.11
CA ILE A 84 8.26 -0.01 -17.23
C ILE A 84 9.56 0.69 -16.85
N PRO A 85 10.32 1.26 -17.80
CA PRO A 85 11.61 1.90 -17.49
C PRO A 85 11.41 3.12 -16.59
N ALA A 86 12.04 3.10 -15.41
CA ALA A 86 11.95 4.17 -14.41
C ALA A 86 13.26 4.99 -14.28
N GLY A 87 14.06 5.02 -15.34
CA GLY A 87 15.32 5.78 -15.38
C GLY A 87 16.25 5.40 -14.22
N SER A 88 16.60 6.38 -13.39
CA SER A 88 17.47 6.20 -12.22
C SER A 88 16.77 5.59 -11.01
N ALA A 89 15.44 5.49 -10.99
CA ALA A 89 14.70 4.83 -9.92
C ALA A 89 14.68 3.32 -10.19
N ASP A 90 15.64 2.60 -9.60
CA ASP A 90 15.77 1.15 -9.76
C ASP A 90 15.67 0.38 -8.43
N GLN A 91 15.27 1.07 -7.35
CA GLN A 91 14.99 0.55 -6.02
C GLN A 91 13.56 0.88 -5.58
N CYS A 92 12.60 0.78 -6.50
CA CYS A 92 11.18 1.00 -6.22
C CYS A 92 10.68 -0.02 -5.19
N ASN A 93 10.08 0.47 -4.11
CA ASN A 93 9.41 -0.37 -3.12
C ASN A 93 7.96 -0.68 -3.59
N ASN A 94 7.09 -1.09 -2.66
CA ASN A 94 5.74 -1.55 -2.97
C ASN A 94 4.73 -0.41 -3.18
N ASP A 95 5.14 0.84 -2.98
CA ASP A 95 4.24 1.98 -2.83
C ASP A 95 4.29 2.84 -4.10
N HIS A 96 3.39 2.52 -5.03
CA HIS A 96 3.24 3.18 -6.33
C HIS A 96 1.76 3.41 -6.67
N VAL A 97 1.45 4.56 -7.27
CA VAL A 97 0.07 5.01 -7.46
C VAL A 97 -0.11 5.61 -8.85
N LEU A 98 -1.16 5.19 -9.55
CA LEU A 98 -1.53 5.75 -10.83
C LEU A 98 -2.16 7.13 -10.67
N SER A 99 -1.78 8.07 -11.53
CA SER A 99 -2.46 9.36 -11.65
C SER A 99 -3.94 9.21 -12.03
N PRO A 100 -4.83 10.15 -11.65
CA PRO A 100 -6.25 10.07 -11.96
C PRO A 100 -6.57 10.03 -13.47
N ASP A 101 -5.73 10.60 -14.32
CA ASP A 101 -5.91 10.55 -15.78
C ASP A 101 -5.25 9.32 -16.43
N GLY A 102 -4.51 8.53 -15.67
CA GLY A 102 -3.88 7.29 -16.09
C GLY A 102 -2.60 7.46 -16.93
N LYS A 103 -2.05 8.67 -17.04
CA LYS A 103 -0.87 8.94 -17.89
C LYS A 103 0.46 8.90 -17.13
N GLU A 104 0.43 9.24 -15.86
CA GLU A 104 1.59 9.23 -14.97
C GLU A 104 1.43 8.19 -13.86
N ILE A 105 2.56 7.79 -13.28
CA ILE A 105 2.65 6.96 -12.08
C ILE A 105 3.56 7.65 -11.07
N GLY A 106 3.09 7.72 -9.82
CA GLY A 106 3.92 8.07 -8.69
C GLY A 106 4.56 6.80 -8.12
N ILE A 107 5.82 6.87 -7.74
CA ILE A 107 6.62 5.74 -7.25
C ILE A 107 7.36 6.16 -5.98
N SER A 108 7.54 5.23 -5.05
CA SER A 108 8.41 5.42 -3.89
C SER A 108 9.67 4.57 -4.09
N ASP A 109 10.83 5.22 -4.04
CA ASP A 109 12.08 4.61 -4.45
C ASP A 109 13.18 4.89 -3.42
N ASN A 110 14.00 3.88 -3.16
CA ASN A 110 15.04 3.85 -2.12
C ASN A 110 16.45 3.98 -2.70
N THR A 111 16.61 4.64 -3.85
CA THR A 111 17.92 4.80 -4.53
C THR A 111 18.96 5.47 -3.60
N PRO A 112 20.25 5.08 -3.66
CA PRO A 112 21.37 5.71 -2.95
C PRO A 112 21.41 7.25 -3.08
N PRO A 113 22.09 7.99 -2.16
CA PRO A 113 23.14 7.49 -1.26
C PRO A 113 22.66 7.08 0.15
N ASP A 114 21.53 7.58 0.65
CA ASP A 114 21.09 7.32 2.03
C ASP A 114 20.06 6.18 2.15
N GLY A 115 19.56 5.65 1.02
CA GLY A 115 18.60 4.55 0.98
C GLY A 115 17.20 4.90 1.51
N LYS A 116 16.95 6.19 1.80
CA LYS A 116 15.65 6.66 2.30
C LYS A 116 14.66 6.73 1.15
N SER A 117 13.46 6.18 1.37
CA SER A 117 12.40 6.23 0.36
C SER A 117 11.99 7.67 0.05
N ARG A 118 11.89 8.00 -1.22
CA ARG A 118 11.38 9.29 -1.70
C ARG A 118 10.38 9.06 -2.81
N ILE A 119 9.44 10.00 -2.95
CA ILE A 119 8.39 9.96 -3.94
C ILE A 119 8.87 10.65 -5.21
N TYR A 120 8.65 9.99 -6.34
CA TYR A 120 8.88 10.50 -7.67
C TYR A 120 7.63 10.35 -8.54
N ILE A 121 7.51 11.15 -9.59
CA ILE A 121 6.49 10.99 -10.64
C ILE A 121 7.15 10.79 -11.99
N MET A 122 6.62 9.88 -12.80
CA MET A 122 7.08 9.60 -14.18
C MET A 122 5.91 9.25 -15.11
N PRO A 123 6.09 9.33 -16.45
CA PRO A 123 5.12 8.79 -17.40
C PRO A 123 4.91 7.28 -17.19
N LEU A 124 3.67 6.82 -17.26
CA LEU A 124 3.35 5.39 -17.15
C LEU A 124 3.97 4.54 -18.28
N SER A 125 4.23 5.15 -19.44
CA SER A 125 4.93 4.52 -20.55
C SER A 125 6.41 4.22 -20.25
N GLY A 126 6.95 4.75 -19.15
CA GLY A 126 8.37 4.77 -18.85
C GLY A 126 9.00 6.13 -19.16
N GLY A 127 10.09 6.44 -18.47
CA GLY A 127 10.82 7.70 -18.62
C GLY A 127 11.60 8.07 -17.36
N ASN A 128 12.14 9.29 -17.36
CA ASN A 128 12.90 9.80 -16.22
C ASN A 128 11.95 10.25 -15.09
N PRO A 129 12.16 9.76 -13.85
CA PRO A 129 11.37 10.16 -12.70
C PRO A 129 11.77 11.57 -12.22
N ARG A 130 10.76 12.35 -11.82
CA ARG A 130 10.92 13.67 -11.21
C ARG A 130 10.69 13.57 -9.71
N LEU A 131 11.67 13.97 -8.91
CA LEU A 131 11.60 13.99 -7.46
C LEU A 131 10.50 14.94 -6.96
N ILE A 132 9.69 14.48 -6.00
CA ILE A 132 8.60 15.24 -5.37
C ILE A 132 8.92 15.56 -3.90
N THR A 133 9.40 14.58 -3.13
CA THR A 133 9.70 14.72 -1.70
C THR A 133 11.21 14.70 -1.46
N PRO A 134 11.88 15.86 -1.30
CA PRO A 134 13.30 15.89 -0.99
C PRO A 134 13.61 15.27 0.38
N ASP A 135 12.71 15.48 1.34
CA ASP A 135 12.79 14.91 2.68
C ASP A 135 12.25 13.47 2.71
N GLY A 136 13.00 12.59 3.37
CA GLY A 136 12.67 11.17 3.47
C GLY A 136 12.93 10.59 4.87
N PRO A 137 12.33 9.43 5.18
CA PRO A 137 11.57 8.60 4.25
C PRO A 137 10.13 9.08 3.98
N SER A 138 9.61 8.80 2.77
CA SER A 138 8.26 9.13 2.29
C SER A 138 7.72 8.00 1.39
N TYR A 139 6.54 7.47 1.69
CA TYR A 139 5.92 6.29 1.06
C TYR A 139 4.53 6.63 0.49
N LEU A 140 4.42 6.69 -0.83
CA LEU A 140 3.24 7.14 -1.57
C LEU A 140 2.09 6.13 -1.54
N HIS A 141 0.91 6.54 -1.08
CA HIS A 141 -0.29 5.70 -1.11
C HIS A 141 -1.50 6.32 -1.82
N GLY A 142 -1.54 7.64 -2.02
CA GLY A 142 -2.68 8.28 -2.68
C GLY A 142 -2.36 9.47 -3.55
N TRP A 143 -3.18 9.65 -4.58
CA TRP A 143 -3.20 10.83 -5.45
C TRP A 143 -4.63 11.37 -5.47
N SER A 144 -4.81 12.67 -5.19
CA SER A 144 -6.13 13.29 -5.17
C SER A 144 -6.84 13.10 -6.52
N PRO A 145 -8.17 12.91 -6.56
CA PRO A 145 -8.90 12.70 -7.81
C PRO A 145 -8.77 13.84 -8.82
N ASP A 146 -8.50 15.07 -8.33
CA ASP A 146 -8.24 16.24 -9.17
C ASP A 146 -6.78 16.35 -9.68
N GLY A 147 -5.92 15.42 -9.29
CA GLY A 147 -4.53 15.29 -9.72
C GLY A 147 -3.55 16.25 -9.06
N LYS A 148 -3.99 17.09 -8.10
CA LYS A 148 -3.16 18.19 -7.58
C LYS A 148 -2.33 17.85 -6.35
N THR A 149 -2.70 16.83 -5.58
CA THR A 149 -2.12 16.55 -4.27
C THR A 149 -1.81 15.06 -4.14
N LEU A 150 -0.66 14.74 -3.55
CA LEU A 150 -0.31 13.39 -3.13
C LEU A 150 -0.51 13.27 -1.62
N VAL A 151 -0.90 12.08 -1.14
CA VAL A 151 -0.89 11.72 0.27
C VAL A 151 -0.02 10.49 0.49
N TYR A 152 0.73 10.51 1.58
CA TYR A 152 1.79 9.55 1.84
C TYR A 152 2.07 9.41 3.32
N CYS A 153 2.60 8.26 3.69
CA CYS A 153 3.19 8.04 5.01
C CYS A 153 4.62 8.59 5.00
N ALA A 154 5.00 9.32 6.03
CA ALA A 154 6.35 9.84 6.15
C ALA A 154 6.82 9.88 7.59
N GLU A 155 8.09 9.56 7.79
CA GLU A 155 8.75 9.78 9.06
C GLU A 155 9.31 11.19 9.10
N ARG A 156 8.84 11.99 10.05
CA ARG A 156 9.46 13.27 10.40
C ARG A 156 9.56 13.34 11.91
N ILE A 157 10.70 13.80 12.41
CA ILE A 157 10.91 14.04 13.84
C ILE A 157 10.61 12.77 14.69
N GLY A 158 10.91 11.58 14.14
CA GLY A 158 10.80 10.29 14.83
C GLY A 158 9.38 9.72 14.96
N ASN A 159 8.40 10.21 14.21
CA ASN A 159 7.05 9.66 14.15
C ASN A 159 6.62 9.48 12.68
N PHE A 160 5.85 8.42 12.42
CA PHE A 160 5.26 8.17 11.11
C PHE A 160 3.83 8.69 11.09
N ASP A 161 3.58 9.68 10.24
CA ASP A 161 2.29 10.34 10.09
C ASP A 161 1.86 10.38 8.62
N VAL A 162 0.59 10.72 8.40
CA VAL A 162 0.09 11.04 7.07
C VAL A 162 0.44 12.48 6.72
N TYR A 163 1.04 12.67 5.55
CA TYR A 163 1.36 13.96 4.97
C TYR A 163 0.66 14.15 3.62
N ALA A 164 0.48 15.41 3.24
CA ALA A 164 0.05 15.83 1.91
C ALA A 164 1.07 16.79 1.28
N ILE A 165 1.26 16.68 -0.03
CA ILE A 165 2.15 17.57 -0.80
C ILE A 165 1.54 17.84 -2.19
N PRO A 166 1.73 19.03 -2.79
CA PRO A 166 1.35 19.22 -4.19
C PRO A 166 2.05 18.20 -5.10
N ALA A 167 1.35 17.65 -6.10
CA ALA A 167 1.91 16.69 -7.06
C ALA A 167 3.04 17.29 -7.94
N LYS A 168 3.15 18.63 -7.94
CA LYS A 168 4.27 19.36 -8.55
C LYS A 168 5.49 19.50 -7.63
N GLY A 169 5.42 19.00 -6.40
CA GLY A 169 6.38 19.26 -5.33
C GLY A 169 6.10 20.59 -4.61
N GLY A 170 6.82 20.84 -3.52
CA GLY A 170 6.68 22.06 -2.73
C GLY A 170 6.62 21.76 -1.24
N LYS A 171 5.85 22.58 -0.51
CA LYS A 171 5.70 22.44 0.94
C LYS A 171 4.74 21.31 1.28
N GLU A 172 5.19 20.37 2.11
CA GLU A 172 4.33 19.34 2.70
C GLU A 172 3.52 19.86 3.90
N VAL A 173 2.37 19.23 4.15
CA VAL A 173 1.48 19.49 5.28
C VAL A 173 1.28 18.19 6.03
N ARG A 174 1.52 18.22 7.35
CA ARG A 174 1.25 17.10 8.26
C ARG A 174 -0.24 17.03 8.56
N LEU A 175 -0.89 15.90 8.28
CA LEU A 175 -2.33 15.71 8.48
C LEU A 175 -2.67 14.96 9.77
N THR A 176 -1.74 14.14 10.28
CA THR A 176 -1.91 13.43 11.55
C THR A 176 -0.74 13.68 12.49
N ALA A 177 -0.97 13.53 13.79
CA ALA A 177 0.05 13.71 14.83
C ALA A 177 -0.13 12.74 16.00
N ALA A 178 -0.82 11.62 15.77
CA ALA A 178 -1.05 10.64 16.80
C ALA A 178 0.26 9.88 17.09
N PRO A 179 0.57 9.58 18.37
CA PRO A 179 1.72 8.75 18.68
C PRO A 179 1.61 7.37 18.04
N GLY A 180 2.70 6.90 17.43
CA GLY A 180 2.80 5.57 16.83
C GLY A 180 3.02 5.65 15.32
N LEU A 181 2.20 4.88 14.59
CA LEU A 181 2.29 4.75 13.14
C LEU A 181 0.90 5.00 12.54
N ASP A 182 0.82 6.03 11.70
CA ASP A 182 -0.26 6.22 10.74
C ASP A 182 0.29 5.96 9.33
N ASP A 183 -0.35 5.08 8.57
CA ASP A 183 0.18 4.58 7.31
C ASP A 183 -0.93 4.27 6.28
N GLY A 184 -0.54 3.93 5.05
CA GLY A 184 -1.45 3.54 3.97
C GLY A 184 -2.50 4.58 3.57
N PRO A 185 -2.21 5.90 3.51
CA PRO A 185 -3.23 6.90 3.21
C PRO A 185 -3.68 6.91 1.75
N GLU A 186 -4.98 6.81 1.49
CA GLU A 186 -5.58 6.83 0.15
C GLU A 186 -6.80 7.75 0.09
N TYR A 187 -6.96 8.51 -1.01
CA TYR A 187 -8.17 9.29 -1.25
C TYR A 187 -9.36 8.39 -1.62
N SER A 188 -10.56 8.74 -1.15
CA SER A 188 -11.79 8.24 -1.77
C SER A 188 -11.92 8.76 -3.21
N PRO A 189 -12.61 8.03 -4.12
CA PRO A 189 -12.79 8.44 -5.51
C PRO A 189 -13.43 9.83 -5.68
N ASP A 190 -14.34 10.23 -4.80
CA ASP A 190 -14.94 11.57 -4.74
C ASP A 190 -14.05 12.65 -4.11
N GLY A 191 -12.92 12.26 -3.51
CA GLY A 191 -11.97 13.17 -2.83
C GLY A 191 -12.46 13.72 -1.50
N ARG A 192 -13.61 13.27 -0.97
CA ARG A 192 -14.16 13.75 0.31
C ARG A 192 -13.41 13.21 1.53
N TYR A 193 -12.72 12.09 1.40
CA TYR A 193 -12.01 11.48 2.52
C TYR A 193 -10.61 11.03 2.13
N ILE A 194 -9.74 10.98 3.12
CA ILE A 194 -8.52 10.17 3.12
C ILE A 194 -8.75 9.00 4.08
N TRP A 195 -8.61 7.78 3.60
CA TRP A 195 -8.60 6.55 4.37
C TRP A 195 -7.16 6.19 4.72
N PHE A 196 -6.91 5.67 5.92
CA PHE A 196 -5.57 5.29 6.37
C PHE A 196 -5.68 4.23 7.47
N ASN A 197 -4.56 3.66 7.90
CA ASN A 197 -4.52 2.80 9.08
C ASN A 197 -3.68 3.42 10.20
N SER A 198 -4.08 3.16 11.45
CA SER A 198 -3.41 3.70 12.64
C SER A 198 -3.40 2.71 13.81
N VAL A 199 -2.27 2.66 14.52
CA VAL A 199 -2.07 1.88 15.76
C VAL A 199 -2.47 2.68 17.01
N ARG A 200 -2.96 3.91 16.88
CA ARG A 200 -3.26 4.81 18.01
C ARG A 200 -4.25 4.25 19.06
N THR A 201 -4.99 3.20 18.74
CA THR A 201 -5.90 2.48 19.65
C THR A 201 -5.35 1.14 20.14
N GLY A 202 -4.03 0.94 20.09
CA GLY A 202 -3.33 -0.24 20.61
C GLY A 202 -3.04 -1.32 19.56
N VAL A 203 -3.87 -1.44 18.52
CA VAL A 203 -3.65 -2.31 17.35
C VAL A 203 -3.95 -1.56 16.07
N MET A 204 -3.39 -2.02 14.94
CA MET A 204 -3.65 -1.37 13.65
C MET A 204 -5.13 -1.48 13.26
N GLN A 205 -5.78 -0.33 13.07
CA GLN A 205 -7.17 -0.22 12.66
C GLN A 205 -7.28 0.71 11.46
N ILE A 206 -8.36 0.58 10.69
CA ILE A 206 -8.68 1.51 9.60
C ILE A 206 -9.36 2.74 10.16
N TRP A 207 -8.98 3.89 9.65
CA TRP A 207 -9.50 5.21 9.94
C TRP A 207 -9.81 5.95 8.63
N ARG A 208 -10.56 7.03 8.74
CA ARG A 208 -10.70 8.02 7.68
C ARG A 208 -10.73 9.43 8.26
N MET A 209 -10.44 10.43 7.44
CA MET A 209 -10.47 11.85 7.80
C MET A 209 -10.84 12.71 6.60
N ASN A 210 -11.15 13.98 6.83
CA ASN A 210 -11.25 14.96 5.76
C ASN A 210 -9.85 15.23 5.14
N PRO A 211 -9.76 15.70 3.89
CA PRO A 211 -8.47 15.98 3.22
C PRO A 211 -7.56 17.00 3.92
N ASP A 212 -8.13 17.83 4.80
CA ASP A 212 -7.38 18.80 5.61
C ASP A 212 -6.87 18.23 6.95
N GLY A 213 -7.12 16.94 7.21
CA GLY A 213 -6.72 16.24 8.44
C GLY A 213 -7.75 16.27 9.57
N SER A 214 -8.87 16.98 9.40
CA SER A 214 -9.95 17.05 10.40
C SER A 214 -10.86 15.79 10.39
N ASP A 215 -11.72 15.66 11.40
CA ASP A 215 -12.75 14.62 11.53
C ASP A 215 -12.23 13.16 11.43
N GLN A 216 -11.09 12.90 12.05
CA GLN A 216 -10.48 11.56 12.09
C GLN A 216 -11.39 10.56 12.82
N THR A 217 -11.92 9.60 12.08
CA THR A 217 -12.92 8.63 12.53
C THR A 217 -12.42 7.20 12.35
N GLN A 218 -12.47 6.39 13.41
CA GLN A 218 -12.14 4.97 13.36
C GLN A 218 -13.23 4.17 12.65
N MET A 219 -12.84 3.26 11.77
CA MET A 219 -13.75 2.50 10.91
C MET A 219 -13.75 1.00 11.20
N THR A 220 -12.69 0.46 11.82
CA THR A 220 -12.64 -0.93 12.30
C THR A 220 -12.28 -0.99 13.79
N PHE A 221 -12.75 -2.02 14.49
CA PHE A 221 -12.71 -2.07 15.98
C PHE A 221 -12.26 -3.43 16.54
N ASP A 222 -11.71 -4.30 15.70
CA ASP A 222 -11.41 -5.70 16.04
C ASP A 222 -10.03 -5.82 16.68
N GLN A 223 -9.96 -6.12 17.98
CA GLN A 223 -8.68 -6.13 18.73
C GLN A 223 -7.79 -7.35 18.46
N ASP A 224 -8.32 -8.38 17.80
CA ASP A 224 -7.55 -9.57 17.43
C ASP A 224 -7.18 -9.61 15.94
N ILE A 225 -7.54 -8.56 15.18
CA ILE A 225 -7.25 -8.41 13.75
C ILE A 225 -6.62 -7.04 13.47
N TYR A 226 -5.43 -7.03 12.87
CA TYR A 226 -4.70 -5.80 12.55
C TYR A 226 -4.95 -5.44 11.10
N SER A 227 -5.66 -4.35 10.86
CA SER A 227 -6.19 -3.97 9.55
C SER A 227 -5.27 -2.94 8.87
N TRP A 228 -4.81 -3.26 7.66
CA TRP A 228 -3.81 -2.53 6.89
C TRP A 228 -4.26 -2.25 5.46
N PHE A 229 -3.79 -1.15 4.88
CA PHE A 229 -3.99 -0.81 3.46
C PHE A 229 -5.46 -0.76 3.03
N PRO A 230 -6.23 0.23 3.53
CA PRO A 230 -7.62 0.39 3.14
C PRO A 230 -7.74 0.93 1.71
N HIS A 231 -8.33 0.14 0.82
CA HIS A 231 -8.56 0.50 -0.58
C HIS A 231 -10.04 0.65 -0.88
N VAL A 232 -10.45 1.86 -1.26
CA VAL A 232 -11.83 2.20 -1.57
C VAL A 232 -12.17 1.77 -3.00
N SER A 233 -13.33 1.16 -3.20
CA SER A 233 -13.80 0.79 -4.54
C SER A 233 -14.09 2.04 -5.38
N PRO A 234 -13.85 2.02 -6.71
CA PRO A 234 -14.15 3.16 -7.58
C PRO A 234 -15.62 3.65 -7.53
N ASP A 235 -16.56 2.76 -7.23
CA ASP A 235 -17.98 3.09 -7.03
C ASP A 235 -18.34 3.52 -5.60
N GLU A 236 -17.32 3.66 -4.74
CA GLU A 236 -17.36 4.17 -3.36
C GLU A 236 -18.15 3.33 -2.37
N LYS A 237 -18.58 2.12 -2.73
CA LYS A 237 -19.44 1.31 -1.85
C LYS A 237 -18.67 0.46 -0.86
N HIS A 238 -17.44 0.08 -1.17
CA HIS A 238 -16.70 -0.90 -0.41
C HIS A 238 -15.29 -0.43 -0.09
N VAL A 239 -14.75 -0.93 1.03
CA VAL A 239 -13.35 -0.83 1.38
C VAL A 239 -12.82 -2.24 1.59
N VAL A 240 -11.78 -2.61 0.86
CA VAL A 240 -11.01 -3.85 1.03
C VAL A 240 -9.72 -3.51 1.73
N PHE A 241 -9.25 -4.40 2.59
CA PHE A 241 -8.02 -4.22 3.32
C PHE A 241 -7.39 -5.57 3.66
N LEU A 242 -6.08 -5.54 3.87
CA LEU A 242 -5.30 -6.65 4.36
C LEU A 242 -5.45 -6.74 5.89
N ALA A 243 -5.55 -7.95 6.43
CA ALA A 243 -5.73 -8.17 7.84
C ALA A 243 -4.79 -9.28 8.35
N TYR A 244 -4.01 -8.95 9.38
CA TYR A 244 -3.19 -9.92 10.10
C TYR A 244 -3.92 -10.42 11.35
N PHE A 245 -3.74 -11.70 11.68
CA PHE A 245 -4.21 -12.23 12.96
C PHE A 245 -3.26 -11.82 14.09
N LYS A 246 -3.82 -11.52 15.25
CA LYS A 246 -3.03 -11.33 16.47
C LYS A 246 -2.08 -12.50 16.70
N GLY A 247 -0.82 -12.18 16.99
CA GLY A 247 0.25 -13.16 17.19
C GLY A 247 1.01 -13.52 15.91
N GLU A 248 0.51 -13.21 14.71
CA GLU A 248 1.29 -13.37 13.46
C GLU A 248 2.38 -12.28 13.33
N VAL A 249 2.07 -11.07 13.80
CA VAL A 249 2.93 -9.87 13.78
C VAL A 249 2.66 -9.00 15.02
N ALA A 250 3.54 -8.04 15.31
CA ALA A 250 3.27 -7.01 16.30
C ALA A 250 2.20 -6.00 15.80
N PRO A 251 1.50 -5.28 16.70
CA PRO A 251 0.43 -4.34 16.35
C PRO A 251 0.73 -3.31 15.26
N GLY A 252 1.97 -2.85 15.13
CA GLY A 252 2.42 -1.87 14.15
C GLY A 252 3.22 -2.46 12.99
N GLU A 253 3.21 -3.78 12.82
CA GLU A 253 3.97 -4.46 11.77
C GLU A 253 3.07 -5.03 10.67
N HIS A 254 3.61 -5.08 9.44
CA HIS A 254 2.98 -5.65 8.26
C HIS A 254 3.96 -6.54 7.48
N LEU A 255 4.51 -7.56 8.13
CA LEU A 255 5.56 -8.43 7.56
C LEU A 255 5.06 -9.34 6.42
N ALA A 256 5.98 -9.72 5.52
CA ALA A 256 5.72 -10.75 4.50
C ALA A 256 5.57 -12.16 5.11
N ASP A 257 5.04 -13.08 4.31
CA ASP A 257 5.06 -14.54 4.56
C ASP A 257 4.35 -14.96 5.85
N LYS A 258 3.16 -14.39 6.06
CA LYS A 258 2.25 -14.62 7.18
C LYS A 258 0.93 -15.23 6.74
N LYS A 259 0.20 -15.79 7.70
CA LYS A 259 -1.21 -16.11 7.48
C LYS A 259 -2.02 -14.82 7.65
N VAL A 260 -2.70 -14.42 6.59
CA VAL A 260 -3.47 -13.18 6.53
C VAL A 260 -4.84 -13.45 5.92
N GLU A 261 -5.70 -12.44 6.00
CA GLU A 261 -6.94 -12.40 5.25
C GLU A 261 -7.12 -11.09 4.51
N LEU A 262 -7.82 -11.17 3.38
CA LEU A 262 -8.39 -9.98 2.76
C LEU A 262 -9.81 -9.84 3.29
N ARG A 263 -10.13 -8.69 3.86
CA ARG A 263 -11.47 -8.37 4.36
C ARG A 263 -12.09 -7.25 3.55
N MET A 264 -13.41 -7.17 3.61
CA MET A 264 -14.17 -6.10 2.99
C MET A 264 -15.30 -5.62 3.91
N MET A 265 -15.56 -4.32 3.89
CA MET A 265 -16.69 -3.69 4.58
C MET A 265 -17.35 -2.62 3.70
N PRO A 266 -18.58 -2.18 3.99
CA PRO A 266 -19.14 -0.98 3.40
C PRO A 266 -18.29 0.26 3.73
N SER A 267 -18.15 1.19 2.78
CA SER A 267 -17.43 2.46 2.99
C SER A 267 -18.09 3.39 4.02
N THR A 268 -19.38 3.18 4.29
CA THR A 268 -20.12 3.84 5.35
C THR A 268 -19.83 3.28 6.75
N GLY A 269 -19.02 2.22 6.84
CA GLY A 269 -18.71 1.49 8.07
C GLY A 269 -19.62 0.26 8.25
N GLY A 270 -19.27 -0.55 9.24
CA GLY A 270 -19.97 -1.80 9.56
C GLY A 270 -19.02 -2.98 9.76
N LYS A 271 -19.58 -4.15 10.08
CA LYS A 271 -18.77 -5.35 10.38
C LYS A 271 -18.06 -5.86 9.12
N PRO A 272 -16.72 -5.91 9.08
CA PRO A 272 -16.00 -6.45 7.93
C PRO A 272 -16.17 -7.96 7.81
N LYS A 273 -16.21 -8.45 6.57
CA LYS A 273 -16.29 -9.87 6.22
C LYS A 273 -15.00 -10.33 5.55
N THR A 274 -14.55 -11.53 5.86
CA THR A 274 -13.43 -12.17 5.16
C THR A 274 -13.84 -12.52 3.73
N LEU A 275 -13.06 -12.05 2.75
CA LEU A 275 -13.17 -12.48 1.35
C LEU A 275 -12.38 -13.77 1.11
N ILE A 276 -11.13 -13.81 1.59
CA ILE A 276 -10.23 -14.93 1.42
C ILE A 276 -9.16 -14.94 2.51
N LYS A 277 -8.76 -16.14 2.95
CA LYS A 277 -7.56 -16.36 3.76
C LYS A 277 -6.44 -16.85 2.85
N LEU A 278 -5.25 -16.32 3.03
CA LEU A 278 -4.10 -16.64 2.18
C LEU A 278 -2.78 -16.56 2.94
N PHE A 279 -1.73 -17.11 2.35
CA PHE A 279 -0.36 -16.88 2.80
C PHE A 279 0.21 -15.68 2.05
N GLY A 280 0.56 -14.62 2.79
CA GLY A 280 1.01 -13.35 2.24
C GLY A 280 1.28 -12.30 3.29
N GLY A 281 0.81 -11.07 3.08
CA GLY A 281 1.14 -9.94 3.94
C GLY A 281 1.71 -8.78 3.12
N GLN A 282 2.90 -8.30 3.48
CA GLN A 282 3.64 -7.36 2.63
C GLN A 282 3.70 -7.88 1.18
N GLY A 283 3.38 -6.98 0.24
CA GLY A 283 3.35 -7.27 -1.19
C GLY A 283 2.03 -7.83 -1.70
N THR A 284 1.11 -8.26 -0.83
CA THR A 284 -0.20 -8.79 -1.27
C THR A 284 -1.06 -7.70 -1.93
N MET A 285 -1.17 -6.52 -1.30
CA MET A 285 -1.95 -5.37 -1.78
C MET A 285 -1.57 -4.06 -1.07
N ASN A 286 -0.32 -3.60 -1.18
CA ASN A 286 0.06 -2.31 -0.58
C ASN A 286 -0.61 -1.09 -1.26
N VAL A 287 -1.08 -1.29 -2.49
CA VAL A 287 -1.65 -0.26 -3.38
C VAL A 287 -3.05 -0.67 -3.81
N ASN A 288 -3.86 0.31 -4.22
CA ASN A 288 -5.27 0.08 -4.55
C ASN A 288 -5.42 -1.02 -5.63
N SER A 289 -6.05 -2.12 -5.21
CA SER A 289 -6.18 -3.36 -5.97
C SER A 289 -7.43 -3.44 -6.85
N TRP A 290 -8.33 -2.47 -6.79
CA TRP A 290 -9.63 -2.55 -7.46
C TRP A 290 -9.54 -2.47 -8.98
N SER A 291 -10.36 -3.28 -9.65
CA SER A 291 -10.65 -3.07 -11.06
C SER A 291 -11.48 -1.80 -11.26
N PRO A 292 -11.36 -1.10 -12.40
CA PRO A 292 -12.09 0.16 -12.66
C PRO A 292 -13.62 0.02 -12.57
N ASP A 293 -14.15 -1.19 -12.79
CA ASP A 293 -15.58 -1.48 -12.70
C ASP A 293 -16.08 -1.86 -11.29
N SER A 294 -15.21 -1.81 -10.28
CA SER A 294 -15.50 -2.15 -8.87
C SER A 294 -15.97 -3.59 -8.64
N LYS A 295 -15.73 -4.51 -9.58
CA LYS A 295 -16.18 -5.91 -9.45
C LYS A 295 -15.09 -6.86 -9.00
N LYS A 296 -13.83 -6.47 -9.16
CA LYS A 296 -12.69 -7.35 -8.89
C LYS A 296 -11.59 -6.65 -8.12
N ILE A 297 -10.79 -7.46 -7.43
CA ILE A 297 -9.54 -7.02 -6.79
C ILE A 297 -8.38 -7.86 -7.32
N ALA A 298 -7.23 -7.25 -7.53
CA ALA A 298 -5.97 -7.93 -7.82
C ALA A 298 -5.13 -8.08 -6.54
N PHE A 299 -4.47 -9.21 -6.35
CA PHE A 299 -3.60 -9.42 -5.19
C PHE A 299 -2.56 -10.49 -5.47
N VAL A 300 -1.52 -10.55 -4.65
CA VAL A 300 -0.51 -11.62 -4.67
C VAL A 300 -0.63 -12.46 -3.42
N SER A 301 -0.75 -13.79 -3.60
CA SER A 301 -0.46 -14.75 -2.54
C SER A 301 0.86 -15.43 -2.80
N TYR A 302 1.50 -15.94 -1.76
CA TYR A 302 2.80 -16.60 -1.88
C TYR A 302 2.72 -18.06 -1.48
N ARG A 303 3.63 -18.86 -2.02
CA ARG A 303 3.87 -20.25 -1.63
C ARG A 303 5.37 -20.41 -1.39
N LEU A 304 5.75 -21.00 -0.26
CA LEU A 304 7.13 -21.39 -0.01
C LEU A 304 7.37 -22.74 -0.69
N THR A 305 8.37 -22.82 -1.56
CA THR A 305 8.58 -23.98 -2.42
C THR A 305 9.36 -25.10 -1.72
N LYS A 306 10.00 -24.84 -0.57
CA LYS A 306 10.54 -25.84 0.38
C LYS A 306 10.57 -25.28 1.82
N LEU A 307 10.24 -26.13 2.81
CA LEU A 307 10.61 -25.97 4.23
C LEU A 307 11.89 -26.77 4.50
#